data_AF-A0A9K3CZG8-F1
#
_entry.id   AF-A0A9K3CZG8-F1
#
_cell.length_a   1.000
_cell.length_b   1.000
_cell.length_c   1.000
_cell.angle_alpha   90.00
_cell.angle_beta   90.00
_cell.angle_gamma   90.00
#
_symmetry.space_group_name_H-M   'P 1'
#
loop_
_entity.id
_entity.type
_entity.pdbx_description
1 polymer ?
#
loop_
_entity_poly.entity_id
_entity_poly.type
_entity_poly.pdbx_seq_one_letter_code
_entity_poly.pdbx_strand_id
1 'polypeptide(L)'
;MNTSLIDMEAPAPMGEAIAAYNVPGTAGGKPIEMLMAYPSLRIKQQKKAREIILGFDTQQTFRIQDMEGQDVLFAKESSDGCGRFWCQNQRKYTMALHMMDRTTLCEYDRPLRCQAPWCGKKLQELSGATIDGRPLGSLKQLHGWFKANLEIRDAQGRHVYTIVKEGLKTRYTYNIVEAGTDNIVGLIKKRWEGIVREAFTDKDTFCLTFPPEADAEMRAFLVGACILVDYIYFEN
;
A
#
# COMPACT_ATOMS: atom_id res chain seq x y z
N MET A 1 22.65 37.82 -15.06
CA MET A 1 22.94 36.94 -16.22
C MET A 1 24.06 35.98 -15.82
N ASN A 2 23.70 34.75 -15.42
CA ASN A 2 24.26 33.53 -16.02
C ASN A 2 23.46 32.34 -15.47
N THR A 3 22.55 31.84 -16.29
CA THR A 3 21.77 30.62 -16.08
C THR A 3 22.62 29.43 -16.51
N SER A 4 23.24 28.74 -15.55
CA SER A 4 23.75 27.39 -15.79
C SER A 4 22.65 26.40 -15.40
N LEU A 5 21.95 25.91 -16.42
CA LEU A 5 21.14 24.69 -16.35
C LEU A 5 22.06 23.57 -15.84
N ILE A 6 21.84 23.13 -14.61
CA ILE A 6 22.43 21.90 -14.09
C ILE A 6 21.52 20.79 -14.59
N ASP A 7 22.05 20.02 -15.53
CA ASP A 7 21.41 18.86 -16.11
C ASP A 7 20.86 17.94 -15.01
N MET A 8 19.58 17.60 -15.17
CA MET A 8 18.88 16.65 -14.32
C MET A 8 19.44 15.25 -14.59
N GLU A 9 20.45 14.83 -13.82
CA GLU A 9 20.91 13.44 -13.85
C GLU A 9 19.80 12.53 -13.30
N ALA A 10 19.22 11.74 -14.21
CA ALA A 10 18.34 10.64 -13.86
C ALA A 10 19.05 9.70 -12.87
N PRO A 11 18.33 9.08 -11.92
CA PRO A 11 18.94 8.12 -11.00
C PRO A 11 19.61 7.00 -11.81
N ALA A 12 20.83 6.65 -11.40
CA ALA A 12 21.68 5.67 -12.05
C ALA A 12 20.89 4.40 -12.44
N PRO A 13 21.13 3.85 -13.65
CA PRO A 13 20.48 2.61 -14.07
C PRO A 13 20.76 1.54 -13.02
N MET A 14 19.68 0.97 -12.47
CA MET A 14 19.76 -0.21 -11.64
C MET A 14 20.43 -1.28 -12.50
N GLY A 15 21.66 -1.62 -12.13
CA GLY A 15 22.61 -2.35 -12.97
C GLY A 15 22.00 -3.57 -13.66
N GLU A 16 22.42 -3.73 -14.91
CA GLU A 16 22.10 -4.84 -15.80
C GLU A 16 22.38 -6.20 -15.15
N ALA A 17 21.29 -6.85 -14.73
CA ALA A 17 21.08 -8.27 -14.87
C ALA A 17 19.57 -8.50 -14.80
N ILE A 18 18.86 -8.08 -15.86
CA ILE A 18 17.50 -8.54 -16.09
C ILE A 18 17.64 -9.99 -16.56
N ALA A 19 17.92 -10.90 -15.61
CA ALA A 19 17.50 -12.27 -15.80
C ALA A 19 15.99 -12.17 -16.03
N ALA A 20 15.53 -12.63 -17.18
CA ALA A 20 14.12 -12.71 -17.51
C ALA A 20 13.41 -13.30 -16.29
N TYR A 21 12.70 -12.47 -15.52
CA TYR A 21 11.86 -12.95 -14.45
C TYR A 21 10.81 -13.78 -15.18
N ASN A 22 10.97 -15.10 -15.13
CA ASN A 22 9.90 -16.03 -15.45
C ASN A 22 8.85 -15.78 -14.39
N VAL A 23 7.99 -14.79 -14.63
CA VAL A 23 6.76 -14.59 -13.87
C VAL A 23 5.96 -15.88 -14.09
N PRO A 24 5.74 -16.72 -13.08
CA PRO A 24 4.92 -17.90 -13.26
C PRO A 24 3.51 -17.41 -13.62
N GLY A 25 3.10 -17.59 -14.88
CA GLY A 25 1.72 -17.35 -15.33
C GLY A 25 1.47 -16.25 -16.38
N THR A 26 2.47 -15.57 -16.94
CA THR A 26 2.21 -14.49 -17.94
C THR A 26 2.22 -14.92 -19.41
N ALA A 27 2.15 -16.23 -19.70
CA ALA A 27 1.91 -16.69 -21.06
C ALA A 27 0.42 -16.46 -21.45
N GLY A 28 0.07 -15.20 -21.79
CA GLY A 28 -1.24 -14.81 -22.34
C GLY A 28 -2.25 -14.19 -21.36
N GLY A 29 -1.91 -14.05 -20.07
CA GLY A 29 -2.78 -13.45 -19.04
C GLY A 29 -2.54 -11.95 -18.80
N LYS A 30 -3.51 -11.27 -18.16
CA LYS A 30 -3.32 -9.88 -17.69
C LYS A 30 -2.18 -9.85 -16.65
N PRO A 31 -1.26 -8.87 -16.68
CA PRO A 31 -0.13 -8.84 -15.75
C PRO A 31 -0.50 -8.94 -14.25
N ILE A 32 -1.66 -8.41 -13.85
CA ILE A 32 -2.17 -8.46 -12.47
C ILE A 32 -2.34 -9.90 -11.93
N GLU A 33 -2.57 -10.89 -12.81
CA GLU A 33 -2.73 -12.31 -12.47
C GLU A 33 -1.51 -12.91 -11.77
N MET A 34 -0.33 -12.28 -11.90
CA MET A 34 0.87 -12.72 -11.18
C MET A 34 0.68 -12.78 -9.66
N LEU A 35 -0.24 -11.96 -9.11
CA LEU A 35 -0.55 -11.96 -7.67
C LEU A 35 -1.14 -13.29 -7.20
N MET A 36 -1.68 -14.11 -8.10
CA MET A 36 -2.17 -15.44 -7.77
C MET A 36 -1.04 -16.39 -7.33
N ALA A 37 0.18 -16.19 -7.84
CA ALA A 37 1.36 -16.99 -7.48
C ALA A 37 1.85 -16.75 -6.04
N TYR A 38 1.38 -15.69 -5.39
CA TYR A 38 1.85 -15.29 -4.06
C TYR A 38 0.71 -15.40 -3.03
N PRO A 39 0.71 -16.43 -2.16
CA PRO A 39 -0.23 -16.52 -1.05
C PRO A 39 -0.03 -15.41 0.00
N SER A 40 1.16 -14.81 0.03
CA SER A 40 1.49 -13.74 0.94
C SER A 40 2.63 -12.88 0.38
N LEU A 41 2.67 -11.62 0.80
CA LEU A 41 3.68 -10.63 0.42
C LEU A 41 4.21 -9.88 1.64
N ARG A 42 5.44 -9.39 1.53
CA ARG A 42 6.04 -8.43 2.46
C ARG A 42 6.02 -7.04 1.83
N ILE A 43 5.46 -6.07 2.53
CA ILE A 43 5.37 -4.68 2.08
C ILE A 43 6.29 -3.86 2.98
N LYS A 44 7.37 -3.32 2.39
CA LYS A 44 8.42 -2.57 3.09
C LYS A 44 8.42 -1.13 2.65
N GLN A 45 8.15 -0.23 3.59
CA GLN A 45 8.26 1.20 3.31
C GLN A 45 9.73 1.60 3.08
N GLN A 46 9.99 2.41 2.06
CA GLN A 46 11.27 3.05 1.81
C GLN A 46 11.20 4.51 2.26
N LYS A 47 11.70 4.82 3.46
CA LYS A 47 11.93 6.21 3.89
C LYS A 47 13.20 6.71 3.18
N LYS A 48 13.12 7.79 2.39
CA LYS A 48 14.33 8.35 1.77
C LYS A 48 15.15 9.07 2.84
N ALA A 49 16.33 8.57 3.17
CA ALA A 49 17.21 9.13 4.21
C ALA A 49 17.56 10.62 4.00
N ARG A 50 17.51 11.14 2.76
CA ARG A 50 17.74 12.56 2.45
C ARG A 50 16.59 13.50 2.80
N GLU A 51 15.38 12.98 3.03
CA GLU A 51 14.18 13.78 3.33
C GLU A 51 14.07 14.14 4.82
N ILE A 52 14.74 13.39 5.70
CA ILE A 52 14.80 13.67 7.16
C ILE A 52 15.63 14.93 7.46
N ILE A 53 16.59 15.28 6.60
CA ILE A 53 17.54 16.38 6.83
C ILE A 53 17.10 17.69 6.12
N LEU A 54 16.30 17.60 5.05
CA LEU A 54 16.00 18.76 4.18
C LEU A 54 14.51 19.09 3.98
N GLY A 55 13.56 18.27 4.44
CA GLY A 55 12.13 18.65 4.46
C GLY A 55 11.46 18.90 3.10
N PHE A 56 12.16 18.72 1.98
CA PHE A 56 11.64 18.92 0.64
C PHE A 56 11.51 17.58 -0.12
N ASP A 57 10.26 17.32 -0.47
CA ASP A 57 9.74 16.21 -1.27
C ASP A 57 9.73 14.84 -0.59
N THR A 58 8.58 14.14 -0.57
CA THR A 58 8.31 12.96 0.30
C THR A 58 7.33 11.98 -0.33
N GLN A 59 7.47 11.72 -1.64
CA GLN A 59 6.69 10.69 -2.31
C GLN A 59 6.92 9.34 -1.62
N GLN A 60 5.87 8.77 -1.03
CA GLN A 60 5.97 7.47 -0.38
C GLN A 60 6.22 6.38 -1.41
N THR A 61 7.18 5.51 -1.10
CA THR A 61 7.52 4.37 -1.95
C THR A 61 7.57 3.11 -1.10
N PHE A 62 6.96 2.03 -1.59
CA PHE A 62 6.91 0.74 -0.93
C PHE A 62 7.51 -0.32 -1.87
N ARG A 63 8.44 -1.11 -1.34
CA ARG A 63 8.92 -2.33 -2.01
C ARG A 63 8.04 -3.49 -1.58
N ILE A 64 7.60 -4.30 -2.52
CA ILE A 64 6.73 -5.43 -2.26
C ILE A 64 7.50 -6.68 -2.66
N GLN A 65 7.74 -7.53 -1.67
CA GLN A 65 8.58 -8.70 -1.77
C GLN A 65 7.76 -9.96 -1.57
N ASP A 66 8.23 -11.06 -2.15
CA ASP A 66 7.75 -12.37 -1.77
C ASP A 66 8.26 -12.78 -0.37
N MET A 67 8.00 -14.02 0.02
CA MET A 67 8.44 -14.54 1.32
C MET A 67 9.92 -14.94 1.36
N GLU A 68 10.58 -15.06 0.21
CA GLU A 68 12.03 -15.29 0.09
C GLU A 68 12.82 -13.98 0.16
N GLY A 69 12.13 -12.84 0.00
CA GLY A 69 12.70 -11.49 0.09
C GLY A 69 13.06 -10.90 -1.26
N GLN A 70 12.67 -11.55 -2.36
CA GLN A 70 12.83 -11.02 -3.70
C GLN A 70 11.77 -9.95 -3.96
N ASP A 71 12.18 -8.82 -4.53
CA ASP A 71 11.24 -7.79 -4.98
C ASP A 71 10.44 -8.30 -6.18
N VAL A 72 9.11 -8.23 -6.07
CA VAL A 72 8.19 -8.66 -7.12
C VAL A 72 7.36 -7.52 -7.66
N LEU A 73 7.07 -6.51 -6.83
CA LEU A 73 6.32 -5.31 -7.17
C LEU A 73 6.88 -4.10 -6.41
N PHE A 74 6.50 -2.90 -6.82
CA PHE A 74 6.67 -1.70 -6.01
C PHE A 74 5.46 -0.78 -6.13
N ALA A 75 5.14 -0.06 -5.06
CA ALA A 75 4.11 0.97 -5.08
C ALA A 75 4.74 2.34 -4.90
N LYS A 76 4.34 3.32 -5.71
CA LYS A 76 4.85 4.68 -5.65
C LYS A 76 3.72 5.69 -5.67
N GLU A 77 3.83 6.69 -4.81
CA GLU A 77 2.92 7.82 -4.82
C GLU A 77 3.12 8.68 -6.09
N SER A 78 2.02 9.00 -6.76
CA SER A 78 1.96 9.78 -7.99
C SER A 78 1.50 11.24 -7.80
N SER A 79 1.11 11.67 -6.60
CA SER A 79 0.62 13.03 -6.36
C SER A 79 1.75 14.08 -6.24
N ASP A 80 1.54 15.24 -6.89
CA ASP A 80 2.43 16.41 -6.80
C ASP A 80 2.24 17.15 -5.46
N GLY A 81 3.34 17.44 -4.80
CA GLY A 81 3.42 17.88 -3.40
C GLY A 81 2.93 19.31 -3.12
N CYS A 82 1.64 19.58 -3.23
CA CYS A 82 1.04 20.82 -2.73
C CYS A 82 -0.06 20.55 -1.68
N GLY A 83 0.36 20.38 -0.42
CA GLY A 83 -0.58 20.22 0.71
C GLY A 83 0.05 20.15 2.10
N ARG A 84 1.37 20.41 2.23
CA ARG A 84 2.14 20.07 3.44
C ARG A 84 2.13 21.11 4.57
N PHE A 85 1.50 22.28 4.39
CA PHE A 85 1.53 23.32 5.42
C PHE A 85 0.33 23.30 6.39
N TRP A 86 -0.75 22.59 6.06
CA TRP A 86 -1.98 22.57 6.90
C TRP A 86 -2.56 21.16 7.17
N CYS A 87 -2.06 20.09 6.54
CA CYS A 87 -2.80 18.81 6.44
C CYS A 87 -1.96 17.51 6.58
N GLN A 88 -0.93 17.45 7.45
CA GLN A 88 -0.10 16.26 7.81
C GLN A 88 -0.58 14.87 7.29
N ASN A 89 -1.18 14.02 8.13
CA ASN A 89 -1.71 12.69 7.75
C ASN A 89 -3.09 12.76 7.04
N GLN A 90 -3.44 13.94 6.50
CA GLN A 90 -4.78 14.33 5.99
C GLN A 90 -4.84 14.50 4.47
N ARG A 91 -3.70 14.34 3.80
CA ARG A 91 -3.54 14.58 2.36
C ARG A 91 -4.26 13.54 1.51
N LYS A 92 -4.87 13.98 0.42
CA LYS A 92 -5.15 13.09 -0.71
C LYS A 92 -3.82 12.49 -1.17
N TYR A 93 -3.85 11.22 -1.55
CA TYR A 93 -2.76 10.66 -2.33
C TYR A 93 -3.33 9.77 -3.43
N THR A 94 -2.59 9.71 -4.51
CA THR A 94 -2.76 8.69 -5.54
C THR A 94 -1.51 7.82 -5.51
N MET A 95 -1.68 6.51 -5.48
CA MET A 95 -0.59 5.53 -5.38
C MET A 95 -0.73 4.55 -6.53
N ALA A 96 0.33 4.35 -7.30
CA ALA A 96 0.35 3.39 -8.39
C ALA A 96 1.12 2.13 -7.97
N LEU A 97 0.58 0.95 -8.29
CA LEU A 97 1.22 -0.35 -8.11
C LEU A 97 1.87 -0.76 -9.44
N HIS A 98 3.16 -1.08 -9.40
CA HIS A 98 3.95 -1.41 -10.56
C HIS A 98 4.64 -2.77 -10.41
N MET A 99 4.84 -3.43 -11.54
CA MET A 99 5.82 -4.49 -11.71
C MET A 99 7.24 -3.94 -11.74
N MET A 100 8.23 -4.82 -11.57
CA MET A 100 9.65 -4.43 -11.57
C MET A 100 10.14 -3.88 -12.92
N ASP A 101 9.48 -4.22 -14.02
CA ASP A 101 9.70 -3.66 -15.36
C ASP A 101 9.02 -2.28 -15.56
N ARG A 102 8.40 -1.73 -14.50
CA ARG A 102 7.64 -0.47 -14.46
C ARG A 102 6.27 -0.50 -15.15
N THR A 103 5.78 -1.68 -15.55
CA THR A 103 4.39 -1.85 -15.98
C THR A 103 3.45 -1.54 -14.81
N THR A 104 2.56 -0.56 -14.97
CA THR A 104 1.56 -0.22 -13.95
C THR A 104 0.42 -1.22 -13.98
N LEU A 105 0.14 -1.85 -12.83
CA LEU A 105 -0.96 -2.80 -12.68
C LEU A 105 -2.28 -2.09 -12.37
N CYS A 106 -2.24 -1.18 -11.40
CA CYS A 106 -3.41 -0.45 -10.93
C CYS A 106 -3.02 0.80 -10.15
N GLU A 107 -4.02 1.63 -9.88
CA GLU A 107 -3.91 2.83 -9.07
C GLU A 107 -4.91 2.81 -7.92
N TYR A 108 -4.50 3.44 -6.82
CA TYR A 108 -5.33 3.68 -5.64
C TYR A 108 -5.51 5.18 -5.46
N ASP A 109 -6.75 5.61 -5.32
CA ASP A 109 -7.11 6.98 -4.94
C ASP A 109 -7.61 6.99 -3.51
N ARG A 110 -6.96 7.81 -2.67
CA ARG A 110 -7.43 8.15 -1.33
C ARG A 110 -7.85 9.62 -1.34
N PRO A 111 -9.14 9.95 -1.14
CA PRO A 111 -9.60 11.33 -1.11
C PRO A 111 -9.11 12.09 0.12
N LEU A 112 -9.16 13.43 0.06
CA LEU A 112 -8.85 14.31 1.19
C LEU A 112 -9.81 14.04 2.35
N ARG A 113 -9.27 14.00 3.59
CA ARG A 113 -10.06 13.84 4.79
C ARG A 113 -10.42 15.20 5.40
N CYS A 114 -11.70 15.40 5.69
CA CYS A 114 -12.19 16.61 6.35
C CYS A 114 -12.20 16.40 7.88
N GLN A 115 -11.44 17.20 8.63
CA GLN A 115 -11.38 17.08 10.09
C GLN A 115 -12.32 18.00 10.86
N ALA A 116 -12.98 18.95 10.20
CA ALA A 116 -13.79 19.92 10.92
C ALA A 116 -14.83 19.19 11.82
N PRO A 117 -15.01 19.61 13.09
CA PRO A 117 -15.88 18.92 14.05
C PRO A 117 -17.27 18.59 13.50
N TRP A 118 -17.81 19.46 12.64
CA TRP A 118 -19.11 19.38 11.97
C TRP A 118 -19.11 18.60 10.63
N CYS A 119 -17.96 18.13 10.18
CA CYS A 119 -17.83 17.43 8.90
C CYS A 119 -18.09 15.93 9.09
N GLY A 120 -19.08 15.38 8.38
CA GLY A 120 -19.40 13.94 8.42
C GLY A 120 -18.37 13.02 7.71
N LYS A 121 -17.36 13.59 7.03
CA LYS A 121 -16.35 12.88 6.23
C LYS A 121 -15.01 12.68 6.96
N LYS A 122 -15.07 12.17 8.20
CA LYS A 122 -13.87 11.89 9.02
C LYS A 122 -13.29 10.50 8.83
N LEU A 123 -14.02 9.62 8.14
CA LEU A 123 -13.66 8.23 7.95
C LEU A 123 -12.72 8.07 6.75
N GLN A 124 -11.80 7.11 6.83
CA GLN A 124 -10.84 6.82 5.77
C GLN A 124 -11.53 6.09 4.62
N GLU A 125 -11.18 6.43 3.39
CA GLU A 125 -11.69 5.82 2.17
C GLU A 125 -10.53 5.52 1.22
N LEU A 126 -10.67 4.47 0.42
CA LEU A 126 -9.72 4.11 -0.65
C LEU A 126 -10.50 3.45 -1.78
N SER A 127 -10.22 3.84 -3.01
CA SER A 127 -10.74 3.17 -4.20
C SER A 127 -9.57 2.70 -5.06
N GLY A 128 -9.67 1.50 -5.62
CA GLY A 128 -8.67 0.95 -6.53
C GLY A 128 -9.28 0.70 -7.91
N ALA A 129 -8.53 1.02 -8.95
CA ALA A 129 -8.90 0.73 -10.33
C ALA A 129 -7.67 0.34 -11.15
N THR A 130 -7.87 -0.50 -12.15
CA THR A 130 -6.85 -0.74 -13.18
C THR A 130 -6.68 0.49 -14.07
N ILE A 131 -5.61 0.54 -14.86
CA ILE A 131 -5.29 1.68 -15.74
C ILE A 131 -6.35 1.89 -16.84
N ASP A 132 -7.03 0.83 -17.26
CA ASP A 132 -8.19 0.89 -18.16
C ASP A 132 -9.49 1.32 -17.47
N GLY A 133 -9.43 1.71 -16.19
CA GLY A 133 -10.56 2.25 -15.43
C GLY A 133 -11.52 1.21 -14.85
N ARG A 134 -11.17 -0.09 -14.90
CA ARG A 134 -12.01 -1.12 -14.28
C ARG A 134 -11.82 -1.08 -12.76
N PRO A 135 -12.91 -1.04 -11.96
CA PRO A 135 -12.79 -1.00 -10.51
C PRO A 135 -12.23 -2.33 -9.99
N LEU A 136 -11.30 -2.26 -9.04
CA LEU A 136 -10.83 -3.41 -8.26
C LEU A 136 -11.67 -3.60 -7.00
N GLY A 137 -12.03 -2.49 -6.37
CA GLY A 137 -12.76 -2.48 -5.11
C GLY A 137 -12.71 -1.14 -4.42
N SER A 138 -13.36 -1.08 -3.26
CA SER A 138 -13.36 0.09 -2.40
C SER A 138 -13.27 -0.30 -0.93
N LEU A 139 -12.70 0.59 -0.13
CA LEU A 139 -12.54 0.42 1.30
C LEU A 139 -13.08 1.66 1.99
N LYS A 140 -13.86 1.43 3.05
CA LYS A 140 -14.37 2.51 3.91
C LYS A 140 -14.18 2.16 5.37
N GLN A 141 -13.65 3.10 6.14
CA GLN A 141 -13.60 2.98 7.58
C GLN A 141 -15.01 3.12 8.16
N LEU A 142 -15.39 2.19 9.03
CA LEU A 142 -16.64 2.23 9.77
C LEU A 142 -16.43 2.93 11.12
N HIS A 143 -17.50 3.54 11.64
CA HIS A 143 -17.50 4.02 13.01
C HIS A 143 -17.55 2.81 13.97
N GLY A 144 -16.64 2.77 14.93
CA GLY A 144 -16.60 1.70 15.91
C GLY A 144 -15.60 1.96 17.03
N TRP A 145 -15.71 1.19 18.10
CA TRP A 145 -14.81 1.27 19.26
C TRP A 145 -13.37 0.83 18.94
N PHE A 146 -13.20 -0.03 17.91
CA PHE A 146 -11.90 -0.48 17.45
C PHE A 146 -11.35 0.45 16.37
N LYS A 147 -10.11 0.90 16.54
CA LYS A 147 -9.48 1.90 15.65
C LYS A 147 -9.35 1.45 14.19
N ALA A 148 -9.29 0.15 13.90
CA ALA A 148 -9.36 -0.41 12.54
C ALA A 148 -10.58 -1.31 12.39
N ASN A 149 -11.60 -0.74 11.75
CA ASN A 149 -12.77 -1.43 11.25
C ASN A 149 -12.98 -0.93 9.82
N LEU A 150 -12.33 -1.57 8.85
CA LEU A 150 -12.30 -1.14 7.46
C LEU A 150 -13.10 -2.15 6.63
N GLU A 151 -14.25 -1.72 6.13
CA GLU A 151 -15.11 -2.52 5.25
C GLU A 151 -14.51 -2.50 3.83
N ILE A 152 -14.34 -3.68 3.24
CA ILE A 152 -13.86 -3.86 1.87
C ILE A 152 -15.00 -4.37 0.99
N ARG A 153 -15.20 -3.67 -0.12
CA ARG A 153 -16.14 -4.04 -1.17
C ARG A 153 -15.40 -4.40 -2.44
N ASP A 154 -15.90 -5.41 -3.14
CA ASP A 154 -15.42 -5.81 -4.45
C ASP A 154 -15.75 -4.78 -5.54
N ALA A 155 -15.33 -5.07 -6.78
CA ALA A 155 -15.59 -4.25 -7.96
C ALA A 155 -17.09 -4.01 -8.22
N GLN A 156 -17.97 -4.90 -7.75
CA GLN A 156 -19.42 -4.79 -7.85
C GLN A 156 -20.05 -4.05 -6.66
N GLY A 157 -19.24 -3.59 -5.70
CA GLY A 157 -19.71 -2.88 -4.51
C GLY A 157 -20.29 -3.78 -3.42
N ARG A 158 -20.11 -5.10 -3.52
CA ARG A 158 -20.56 -6.06 -2.50
C ARG A 158 -19.52 -6.12 -1.38
N HIS A 159 -19.97 -6.09 -0.14
CA HIS A 159 -19.10 -6.27 1.03
C HIS A 159 -18.56 -7.71 1.04
N VAL A 160 -17.24 -7.86 1.00
CA VAL A 160 -16.57 -9.16 0.92
C VAL A 160 -15.67 -9.43 2.12
N TYR A 161 -15.01 -8.40 2.66
CA TYR A 161 -14.15 -8.53 3.82
C TYR A 161 -14.25 -7.34 4.77
N THR A 162 -13.82 -7.53 6.01
CA THR A 162 -13.59 -6.46 6.97
C THR A 162 -12.20 -6.62 7.57
N ILE A 163 -11.39 -5.56 7.53
CA ILE A 163 -10.12 -5.51 8.27
C ILE A 163 -10.41 -5.05 9.68
N VAL A 164 -10.16 -5.92 10.65
CA VAL A 164 -10.39 -5.67 12.08
C VAL A 164 -9.07 -5.73 12.83
N LYS A 165 -8.79 -4.73 13.67
CA LYS A 165 -7.66 -4.79 14.59
C LYS A 165 -7.89 -5.92 15.61
N GLU A 166 -6.96 -6.87 15.68
CA GLU A 166 -6.98 -7.88 16.73
C GLU A 166 -6.79 -7.19 18.10
N GLY A 167 -7.45 -7.69 19.14
CA GLY A 167 -7.61 -6.99 20.43
C GLY A 167 -6.30 -6.57 21.13
N LEU A 168 -6.41 -6.01 22.35
CA LEU A 168 -5.30 -5.36 23.08
C LEU A 168 -4.00 -6.19 23.21
N LYS A 169 -4.05 -7.52 23.09
CA LYS A 169 -2.91 -8.43 23.25
C LYS A 169 -1.94 -8.43 22.06
N THR A 170 -2.39 -8.10 20.84
CA THR A 170 -1.53 -8.04 19.65
C THR A 170 -1.50 -6.63 19.09
N ARG A 171 -0.41 -5.89 19.37
CA ARG A 171 -0.38 -4.45 19.09
C ARG A 171 -0.47 -4.10 17.60
N TYR A 172 -0.09 -5.03 16.72
CA TYR A 172 0.16 -4.77 15.30
C TYR A 172 -0.38 -5.84 14.34
N THR A 173 -1.45 -6.53 14.75
CA THR A 173 -2.14 -7.54 13.93
C THR A 173 -3.52 -7.03 13.53
N TYR A 174 -3.87 -7.21 12.25
CA TYR A 174 -5.16 -6.85 11.68
C TYR A 174 -5.69 -8.06 10.89
N ASN A 175 -6.80 -8.62 11.33
CA ASN A 175 -7.42 -9.78 10.70
C ASN A 175 -8.26 -9.33 9.51
N ILE A 176 -8.19 -10.09 8.42
CA ILE A 176 -9.13 -9.96 7.29
C ILE A 176 -10.22 -11.00 7.54
N VAL A 177 -11.41 -10.51 7.91
CA VAL A 177 -12.57 -11.32 8.25
C VAL A 177 -13.52 -11.34 7.06
N GLU A 178 -14.06 -12.51 6.73
CA GLU A 178 -15.08 -12.65 5.69
C GLU A 178 -16.38 -11.92 6.07
N ALA A 179 -17.02 -11.26 5.10
CA ALA A 179 -18.23 -10.50 5.35
C ALA A 179 -19.37 -11.38 5.89
N GLY A 180 -20.03 -10.90 6.96
CA GLY A 180 -21.16 -11.60 7.58
C GLY A 180 -20.77 -12.82 8.43
N THR A 181 -19.48 -13.08 8.63
CA THR A 181 -18.98 -14.18 9.46
C THR A 181 -17.94 -13.69 10.47
N ASP A 182 -17.51 -14.57 11.38
CA ASP A 182 -16.34 -14.36 12.25
C ASP A 182 -15.09 -15.09 11.71
N ASN A 183 -15.14 -15.57 10.47
CA ASN A 183 -14.08 -16.38 9.88
C ASN A 183 -12.90 -15.49 9.43
N ILE A 184 -11.73 -15.71 10.02
CA ILE A 184 -10.49 -15.02 9.64
C ILE A 184 -9.88 -15.76 8.45
N VAL A 185 -9.85 -15.10 7.30
CA VAL A 185 -9.38 -15.67 6.03
C VAL A 185 -8.05 -15.10 5.58
N GLY A 186 -7.61 -13.99 6.17
CA GLY A 186 -6.32 -13.37 5.86
C GLY A 186 -5.80 -12.50 7.00
N LEU A 187 -4.62 -11.91 6.81
CA LEU A 187 -3.90 -11.24 7.88
C LEU A 187 -3.01 -10.12 7.36
N ILE A 188 -3.05 -8.96 8.01
CA ILE A 188 -2.01 -7.92 7.91
C ILE A 188 -1.29 -7.86 9.25
N LYS A 189 0.03 -8.06 9.25
CA LYS A 189 0.84 -8.05 10.47
C LYS A 189 2.08 -7.21 10.29
N LYS A 190 2.28 -6.21 11.14
CA LYS A 190 3.55 -5.48 11.22
C LYS A 190 4.60 -6.36 11.88
N ARG A 191 5.78 -6.49 11.27
CA ARG A 191 6.97 -7.08 11.86
C ARG A 191 8.04 -6.00 12.04
N TRP A 192 8.56 -5.94 13.26
CA TRP A 192 9.75 -5.16 13.58
C TRP A 192 10.96 -6.10 13.44
N GLU A 193 11.89 -5.78 12.57
CA GLU A 193 13.12 -6.55 12.40
C GLU A 193 14.07 -6.26 13.59
N GLY A 194 13.81 -6.88 14.76
CA GLY A 194 14.78 -7.09 15.85
C GLY A 194 15.11 -5.90 16.79
N ILE A 195 15.47 -6.22 18.04
CA ILE A 195 15.77 -5.30 19.16
C ILE A 195 17.29 -4.99 19.30
N VAL A 196 18.12 -5.16 18.27
CA VAL A 196 19.57 -4.91 18.39
C VAL A 196 20.03 -3.83 17.41
N ARG A 197 20.28 -2.65 17.98
CA ARG A 197 21.16 -1.55 17.56
C ARG A 197 21.24 -1.25 16.06
N GLU A 198 20.70 -0.10 15.67
CA GLU A 198 21.46 0.98 15.05
C GLU A 198 20.55 2.19 14.85
N ALA A 199 21.11 3.39 14.94
CA ALA A 199 20.39 4.66 14.87
C ALA A 199 19.78 4.97 13.48
N PHE A 200 19.53 3.97 12.62
CA PHE A 200 19.08 4.16 11.23
C PHE A 200 18.22 3.03 10.63
N THR A 201 17.56 2.18 11.42
CA THR A 201 16.72 1.07 10.91
C THR A 201 15.25 1.19 11.31
N ASP A 202 14.60 2.25 10.81
CA ASP A 202 13.16 2.49 10.95
C ASP A 202 12.39 1.88 9.77
N LYS A 203 12.52 0.55 9.55
CA LYS A 203 11.89 -0.15 8.43
C LYS A 203 10.67 -0.95 8.88
N ASP A 204 9.54 -0.27 8.88
CA ASP A 204 8.23 -0.90 9.05
C ASP A 204 7.98 -1.90 7.91
N THR A 205 7.98 -3.19 8.25
CA THR A 205 7.68 -4.28 7.33
C THR A 205 6.33 -4.86 7.67
N PHE A 206 5.40 -4.87 6.73
CA PHE A 206 4.12 -5.55 6.87
C PHE A 206 4.15 -6.87 6.13
N CYS A 207 3.59 -7.91 6.73
CA CYS A 207 3.25 -9.14 6.04
C CYS A 207 1.74 -9.14 5.75
N LEU A 208 1.38 -9.28 4.49
CA LEU A 208 0.01 -9.47 4.04
C LEU A 208 -0.17 -10.93 3.60
N THR A 209 -1.09 -11.63 4.24
CA THR A 209 -1.55 -12.97 3.84
C THR A 209 -2.95 -12.81 3.25
N PHE A 210 -3.10 -13.22 2.00
CA PHE A 210 -4.34 -13.06 1.26
C PHE A 210 -5.40 -14.09 1.69
N PRO A 211 -6.69 -13.75 1.60
CA PRO A 211 -7.75 -14.74 1.54
C PRO A 211 -7.46 -15.74 0.41
N PRO A 212 -7.52 -17.07 0.64
CA PRO A 212 -7.21 -18.07 -0.39
C PRO A 212 -8.05 -17.90 -1.65
N GLU A 213 -9.34 -17.58 -1.47
CA GLU A 213 -10.33 -17.41 -2.54
C GLU A 213 -10.29 -16.02 -3.22
N ALA A 214 -9.43 -15.10 -2.75
CA ALA A 214 -9.30 -13.79 -3.39
C ALA A 214 -8.63 -13.94 -4.76
N ASP A 215 -9.31 -13.42 -5.79
CA ASP A 215 -8.78 -13.31 -7.15
C ASP A 215 -7.66 -12.26 -7.25
N ALA A 216 -7.03 -12.17 -8.42
CA ALA A 216 -5.90 -11.28 -8.65
C ALA A 216 -6.23 -9.79 -8.40
N GLU A 217 -7.44 -9.37 -8.77
CA GLU A 217 -7.90 -7.99 -8.62
C GLU A 217 -8.12 -7.63 -7.16
N MET A 218 -8.74 -8.53 -6.38
CA MET A 218 -8.91 -8.36 -4.94
C MET A 218 -7.58 -8.45 -4.18
N ARG A 219 -6.66 -9.33 -4.59
CA ARG A 219 -5.30 -9.36 -4.02
C ARG A 219 -4.56 -8.05 -4.27
N ALA A 220 -4.67 -7.48 -5.47
CA ALA A 220 -4.10 -6.17 -5.75
C ALA A 220 -4.73 -5.11 -4.84
N PHE A 221 -6.05 -5.09 -4.71
CA PHE A 221 -6.75 -4.16 -3.83
C PHE A 221 -6.29 -4.28 -2.36
N LEU A 222 -6.09 -5.51 -1.86
CA LEU A 222 -5.60 -5.77 -0.51
C LEU A 222 -4.17 -5.29 -0.26
N VAL A 223 -3.31 -5.21 -1.30
CA VAL A 223 -2.01 -4.53 -1.19
C VAL A 223 -2.20 -3.05 -0.89
N GLY A 224 -3.09 -2.36 -1.62
CA GLY A 224 -3.45 -0.97 -1.35
C GLY A 224 -4.07 -0.77 0.04
N ALA A 225 -4.93 -1.69 0.48
CA ALA A 225 -5.51 -1.67 1.82
C ALA A 225 -4.44 -1.83 2.92
N CYS A 226 -3.43 -2.69 2.70
CA CYS A 226 -2.31 -2.84 3.64
C CYS A 226 -1.47 -1.56 3.74
N ILE A 227 -1.19 -0.88 2.62
CA ILE A 227 -0.50 0.41 2.62
C ILE A 227 -1.33 1.46 3.37
N LEU A 228 -2.65 1.48 3.19
CA LEU A 228 -3.54 2.38 3.93
C LEU A 228 -3.51 2.11 5.44
N VAL A 229 -3.44 0.84 5.87
CA VAL A 229 -3.27 0.48 7.30
C VAL A 229 -1.97 1.04 7.85
N ASP A 230 -0.86 0.94 7.11
CA ASP A 230 0.42 1.56 7.50
C ASP A 230 0.26 3.08 7.68
N TYR A 231 -0.28 3.73 6.64
CA TYR A 231 -0.53 5.15 6.56
C TYR A 231 -1.41 5.68 7.73
N ILE A 232 -2.49 4.98 8.09
CA ILE A 232 -3.43 5.44 9.12
C ILE A 232 -2.86 5.26 10.54
N TYR A 233 -2.15 4.17 10.82
CA TYR A 233 -1.84 3.76 12.20
C TYR A 233 -0.36 3.91 12.59
N PHE A 234 0.54 4.11 11.64
CA PHE A 234 1.98 4.05 11.89
C PHE A 234 2.77 5.24 11.33
N GLU A 235 2.25 5.95 10.34
CA GLU A 235 2.85 7.20 9.90
C GLU A 235 2.37 8.40 10.74
N ASN A 236 3.32 9.13 11.34
CA ASN A 236 3.13 10.44 12.00
C ASN A 236 4.16 11.44 11.48
#